data_AF-A0A821P7N3-F1
#
_entry.id   AF-A0A821P7N3-F1
#
_cell.length_a   1.000
_cell.length_b   1.000
_cell.length_c   1.000
_cell.angle_alpha   90.00
_cell.angle_beta   90.00
_cell.angle_gamma   90.00
#
_symmetry.space_group_name_H-M   'P 1'
#
loop_
_entity.id
_entity.type
_entity.pdbx_description
1 polymer ?
#
loop_
_entity_poly.entity_id
_entity_poly.type
_entity_poly.pdbx_seq_one_letter_code
_entity_poly.pdbx_strand_id
1 'polypeptide(L)'
;MMNTEFNELYRECSTTGNEMSCANSSYFHCNQSLKCISYHRVGDGFRDCYYNEDELFLTCHLNASNRFNCTSDPTKCLLPVALGNGLYDCPRGR
;
A
#
# COMPACT_ATOMS: atom_id res chain seq x y z
N MET A 1 -26.00 -20.81 -11.30
CA MET A 1 -24.92 -21.81 -11.09
C MET A 1 -23.66 -21.20 -11.69
N MET A 2 -22.68 -20.80 -10.87
CA MET A 2 -21.41 -20.30 -11.39
C MET A 2 -20.61 -21.47 -11.95
N ASN A 3 -20.09 -21.29 -13.17
CA ASN A 3 -19.36 -22.32 -13.91
C ASN A 3 -18.07 -22.68 -13.15
N THR A 4 -17.85 -23.96 -12.90
CA THR A 4 -16.69 -24.47 -12.15
C THR A 4 -15.37 -24.08 -12.81
N GLU A 5 -15.35 -24.04 -14.15
CA GLU A 5 -14.23 -23.49 -14.95
C GLU A 5 -13.91 -22.04 -14.61
N PHE A 6 -14.92 -21.19 -14.38
CA PHE A 6 -14.70 -19.78 -14.05
C PHE A 6 -14.04 -19.63 -12.68
N ASN A 7 -14.40 -20.47 -11.70
CA ASN A 7 -13.81 -20.44 -10.37
C ASN A 7 -12.38 -20.97 -10.35
N GLU A 8 -12.06 -21.95 -11.19
CA GLU A 8 -10.70 -22.48 -11.34
C GLU A 8 -9.80 -21.48 -12.06
N LEU A 9 -10.24 -20.90 -13.19
CA LEU A 9 -9.55 -19.80 -13.87
C LEU A 9 -9.34 -18.59 -12.96
N TYR A 10 -10.35 -18.22 -12.17
CA TYR A 10 -10.23 -17.14 -11.20
C TYR A 10 -9.19 -17.45 -10.11
N ARG A 11 -9.14 -18.69 -9.61
CA ARG A 11 -8.12 -19.13 -8.65
C ARG A 11 -6.72 -19.12 -9.27
N GLU A 12 -6.56 -19.62 -10.50
CA GLU A 12 -5.28 -19.60 -11.22
C GLU A 12 -4.80 -18.18 -11.49
N CYS A 13 -5.67 -17.27 -11.94
CA CYS A 13 -5.34 -15.85 -12.08
C CYS A 13 -5.11 -15.14 -10.74
N SER A 14 -5.58 -15.71 -9.63
CA SER A 14 -5.33 -15.17 -8.28
C SER A 14 -3.97 -15.63 -7.72
N THR A 15 -3.39 -16.72 -8.24
CA THR A 15 -2.19 -17.36 -7.66
C THR A 15 -0.99 -17.47 -8.60
N THR A 16 -1.17 -17.33 -9.91
CA THR A 16 -0.10 -17.55 -10.90
C THR A 16 -0.04 -16.46 -11.95
N GLY A 17 0.87 -15.53 -11.73
CA GLY A 17 1.31 -14.53 -12.68
C GLY A 17 2.81 -14.43 -12.56
N ASN A 18 3.49 -14.58 -13.68
CA ASN A 18 4.95 -14.56 -13.75
C ASN A 18 5.50 -13.11 -13.84
N GLU A 19 4.66 -12.10 -13.61
CA GLU A 19 5.09 -10.70 -13.49
C GLU A 19 5.65 -10.47 -12.08
N MET A 20 6.89 -10.90 -11.88
CA MET A 20 7.59 -10.87 -10.58
C MET A 20 7.96 -9.45 -10.09
N SER A 21 7.42 -8.41 -10.71
CA SER A 21 7.70 -7.02 -10.40
C SER A 21 6.61 -6.18 -11.05
N CYS A 22 5.94 -5.34 -10.26
CA CYS A 22 5.05 -4.34 -10.84
C CYS A 22 5.85 -3.55 -11.90
N ALA A 23 5.37 -3.52 -13.15
CA ALA A 23 6.12 -3.01 -14.30
C ALA A 23 6.60 -1.54 -14.16
N ASN A 24 6.08 -0.82 -13.17
CA ASN A 24 6.42 0.56 -12.88
C ASN A 24 6.84 0.71 -11.40
N SER A 25 7.92 1.45 -11.17
CA SER A 25 8.48 1.77 -9.85
C SER A 25 7.56 2.59 -8.92
N SER A 26 6.38 3.00 -9.40
CA SER A 26 5.34 3.71 -8.63
C SER A 26 4.34 2.75 -7.97
N TYR A 27 4.50 1.44 -8.16
CA TYR A 27 3.67 0.41 -7.57
C TYR A 27 4.43 -0.42 -6.54
N PHE A 28 3.72 -0.76 -5.48
CA PHE A 28 4.09 -1.71 -4.45
C PHE A 28 3.49 -3.08 -4.78
N HIS A 29 4.32 -4.11 -4.71
CA HIS A 29 3.90 -5.50 -4.92
C HIS A 29 3.50 -6.13 -3.59
N CYS A 30 2.28 -6.65 -3.51
CA CYS A 30 1.84 -7.44 -2.37
C CYS A 30 2.55 -8.81 -2.40
N ASN A 31 3.50 -9.05 -1.46
CA ASN A 31 4.49 -10.15 -1.49
C ASN A 31 3.93 -11.56 -1.76
N GLN A 32 2.69 -11.85 -1.38
CA GLN A 32 2.07 -13.19 -1.53
C GLN A 32 0.92 -13.22 -2.55
N SER A 33 0.89 -12.26 -3.48
CA SER A 33 -0.11 -12.20 -4.54
C SER A 33 0.45 -11.54 -5.78
N LEU A 34 -0.32 -11.51 -6.86
CA LEU A 34 -0.01 -10.74 -8.07
C LEU A 34 -0.49 -9.29 -7.99
N LYS A 35 -1.03 -8.88 -6.83
CA LYS A 35 -1.64 -7.58 -6.66
C LYS A 35 -0.55 -6.52 -6.57
N CYS A 36 -0.60 -5.58 -7.49
CA CYS A 36 0.14 -4.34 -7.43
C CYS A 36 -0.79 -3.21 -6.99
N ILE A 37 -0.37 -2.47 -5.97
CA ILE A 37 -1.08 -1.27 -5.51
C ILE A 37 -0.18 -0.07 -5.70
N SER A 38 -0.74 1.12 -5.86
CA SER A 38 0.11 2.30 -5.94
C SER A 38 0.70 2.62 -4.57
N TYR A 39 1.93 3.15 -4.52
CA TYR A 39 2.57 3.55 -3.26
C TYR A 39 1.78 4.55 -2.40
N HIS A 40 0.78 5.25 -2.95
CA HIS A 40 -0.12 6.09 -2.15
C HIS A 40 -1.01 5.28 -1.20
N ARG A 41 -1.27 4.01 -1.51
CA ARG A 41 -2.08 3.09 -0.71
C ARG A 41 -1.32 2.42 0.43
N VAL A 42 -0.01 2.29 0.31
CA VAL A 42 0.82 1.61 1.32
C VAL A 42 0.83 2.41 2.62
N GLY A 43 0.17 1.93 3.67
CA GLY A 43 0.06 2.58 4.97
C GLY A 43 -0.91 3.75 4.95
N ASP A 44 -2.04 3.60 4.26
CA ASP A 44 -3.12 4.60 4.19
C ASP A 44 -4.25 4.35 5.22
N GLY A 45 -4.12 3.30 6.02
CA GLY A 45 -5.09 2.86 7.01
C GLY A 45 -6.07 1.80 6.48
N PHE A 46 -5.98 1.43 5.20
CA PHE A 46 -6.84 0.42 4.58
C PHE A 46 -6.02 -0.81 4.19
N ARG A 47 -6.58 -1.99 4.46
CA ARG A 47 -5.97 -3.25 4.00
C ARG A 47 -6.26 -3.46 2.52
N ASP A 48 -5.33 -3.04 1.67
CA ASP A 48 -5.34 -3.32 0.25
C ASP A 48 -4.65 -4.64 -0.09
N CYS A 49 -3.54 -5.02 0.56
CA CYS A 49 -2.96 -6.34 0.35
C CYS A 49 -3.71 -7.42 1.14
N TYR A 50 -3.78 -8.63 0.58
CA TYR A 50 -4.51 -9.72 1.21
C TYR A 50 -3.95 -10.04 2.60
N TYR A 51 -2.65 -9.91 2.85
CA TYR A 51 -2.04 -10.19 4.15
C TYR A 51 -1.69 -8.93 4.97
N ASN A 52 -2.25 -7.76 4.60
CA ASN A 52 -2.05 -6.49 5.33
C ASN A 52 -0.58 -5.99 5.34
N GLU A 53 0.25 -6.47 4.43
CA GLU A 53 1.67 -6.11 4.33
C GLU A 53 1.90 -4.66 3.90
N ASP A 54 0.94 -4.07 3.19
CA ASP A 54 0.85 -2.66 2.84
C ASP A 54 0.75 -1.75 4.07
N GLU A 55 0.06 -2.19 5.12
CA GLU A 55 -0.16 -1.41 6.34
C GLU A 55 0.90 -1.63 7.43
N LEU A 56 1.78 -2.63 7.24
CA LEU A 56 2.88 -2.95 8.16
C LEU A 56 4.21 -2.31 7.73
N PHE A 57 4.25 -1.67 6.56
CA PHE A 57 5.46 -1.11 5.99
C PHE A 57 5.81 0.26 6.58
N LEU A 58 7.10 0.52 6.81
CA LEU A 58 7.58 1.83 7.25
C LEU A 58 7.55 2.81 6.08
N THR A 59 6.46 3.57 5.98
CA THR A 59 6.13 4.35 4.77
C THR A 59 7.04 5.55 4.52
N CYS A 60 7.82 5.98 5.51
CA CYS A 60 8.69 7.16 5.43
C CYS A 60 9.82 7.07 4.42
N HIS A 61 10.25 5.85 4.07
CA HIS A 61 11.39 5.62 3.19
C HIS A 61 10.98 5.26 1.77
N LEU A 62 9.70 5.35 1.45
CA LEU A 62 9.19 5.07 0.12
C LEU A 62 9.51 6.28 -0.77
N ASN A 63 10.61 6.19 -1.52
CA ASN A 63 11.18 7.23 -2.40
C ASN A 63 10.21 7.79 -3.47
N ALA A 64 9.03 7.21 -3.64
CA ALA A 64 7.97 7.65 -4.56
C ALA A 64 6.62 7.91 -3.89
N SER A 65 6.54 7.79 -2.56
CA SER A 65 5.34 8.17 -1.82
C SER A 65 5.40 9.67 -1.59
N ASN A 66 4.39 10.42 -2.01
CA ASN A 66 4.28 11.86 -1.72
C ASN A 66 3.99 12.10 -0.23
N ARG A 67 4.68 11.41 0.67
CA ARG A 67 4.46 11.41 2.12
C ARG A 67 5.37 12.40 2.80
N PHE A 68 4.91 12.88 3.95
CA PHE A 68 5.62 13.82 4.81
C PHE A 68 5.97 13.14 6.12
N ASN A 69 7.08 13.49 6.75
CA ASN A 69 7.40 13.03 8.09
C ASN A 69 7.19 14.16 9.10
N CYS A 70 6.87 13.78 10.34
CA CYS A 70 6.83 14.75 11.44
C CYS A 70 8.26 15.19 11.76
N THR A 71 8.48 16.50 11.90
CA THR A 71 9.80 17.01 12.35
C THR A 71 10.13 16.50 13.76
N SER A 72 9.07 16.36 14.57
CA SER A 72 9.15 15.89 15.95
C SER A 72 9.34 14.38 16.11
N ASP A 73 9.03 13.59 15.06
CA ASP A 73 9.14 12.14 15.04
C ASP A 73 9.31 11.65 13.58
N PRO A 74 10.54 11.38 13.12
CA PRO A 74 10.79 10.98 11.73
C PRO A 74 10.24 9.59 11.38
N THR A 75 9.79 8.81 12.38
CA THR A 75 9.16 7.51 12.17
C THR A 75 7.67 7.63 11.84
N LYS A 76 7.07 8.78 12.13
CA LYS A 76 5.67 9.06 11.82
C LYS A 76 5.55 9.72 10.46
N CYS A 77 4.87 9.03 9.55
CA CYS A 77 4.63 9.52 8.19
C CYS A 77 3.17 9.75 7.88
N LEU A 78 2.94 10.86 7.18
CA LEU A 78 1.66 11.45 6.90
C LEU A 78 1.39 11.42 5.41
N LEU A 79 0.14 11.12 5.08
CA LEU A 79 -0.40 11.35 3.75
C LEU A 79 -0.58 12.85 3.50
N PRO A 80 -0.57 13.31 2.23
CA PRO A 80 -0.90 14.69 1.89
C PRO A 80 -2.21 15.19 2.49
N VAL A 81 -3.22 14.32 2.59
CA VAL A 81 -4.55 14.65 3.15
C VAL A 81 -4.52 14.97 4.65
N ALA A 82 -3.48 14.53 5.37
CA ALA A 82 -3.30 14.86 6.78
C ALA A 82 -2.77 16.29 6.99
N LEU A 83 -2.21 16.93 5.95
CA LEU A 83 -1.67 18.28 6.09
C LEU A 83 -2.77 19.33 6.10
N GLY A 84 -2.82 20.13 7.17
CA GLY A 84 -3.75 21.27 7.27
C GLY A 84 -5.22 20.87 7.38
N ASN A 85 -5.52 19.61 7.71
CA ASN A 85 -6.88 19.10 7.93
C ASN A 85 -7.51 19.57 9.27
N GLY A 86 -6.76 20.31 10.10
CA GLY A 86 -7.20 20.77 11.42
C GLY A 86 -7.05 19.75 12.55
N LEU A 87 -6.45 18.58 12.28
CA LEU A 87 -6.14 17.53 13.25
C LEU A 87 -4.65 17.56 13.64
N TYR A 88 -4.36 17.08 14.86
CA TYR A 88 -2.99 16.94 15.34
C TYR A 88 -2.43 15.57 14.99
N ASP A 89 -1.92 15.45 13.77
CA ASP A 89 -1.35 14.20 13.29
C ASP A 89 0.09 13.96 13.79
N CYS A 90 0.85 15.00 14.13
CA CYS A 90 2.18 14.85 14.74
C CYS A 90 2.14 14.99 16.28
N PRO A 91 3.01 14.29 17.04
CA PRO A 91 3.03 14.36 18.52
C PRO A 91 3.19 15.78 19.09
N ARG A 92 3.77 16.71 18.31
CA ARG A 92 3.90 18.14 18.65
C ARG A 92 3.25 19.08 17.63
N GLY A 93 2.38 18.57 16.75
CA GLY A 93 1.66 19.37 15.76
C GLY A 93 2.51 20.02 14.66
N ARG A 94 3.76 19.59 14.47
CA ARG A 94 4.69 19.97 13.39
C ARG A 94 5.59 18.80 12.99
#